data_AF-A0YUU9-F1
#
_entry.id   AF-A0YUU9-F1
#
_cell.length_a   1.000
_cell.length_b   1.000
_cell.length_c   1.000
_cell.angle_alpha   90.00
_cell.angle_beta   90.00
_cell.angle_gamma   90.00
#
_symmetry.space_group_name_H-M   'P 1'
#
loop_
_entity.id
_entity.type
_entity.pdbx_description
1 polymer ?
#
loop_
_entity_poly.entity_id
_entity_poly.type
_entity_poly.pdbx_seq_one_letter_code
_entity_poly.pdbx_strand_id
1 'polypeptide(L)'
;MSESQDIRSILTSKSRAKVNPRDTSLRSMQQKEQSEPLETEEFVDSQSSPDSELQQLQNELDTLPEIGKRLAIHLEKGVRGDLLRLCDEAEITPETFIEAAVAMLQNNPGLKEKVLEDAITRLQKRKRAGVIRRTIAMVQKYI
;
A
#
# COMPACT_ATOMS: atom_id res chain seq x y z
N MET A 1 -1.59 -51.83 -8.88
CA MET A 1 -1.97 -50.50 -9.38
C MET A 1 -2.92 -49.89 -8.36
N SER A 2 -2.40 -49.17 -7.35
CA SER A 2 -3.22 -48.58 -6.29
C SER A 2 -3.23 -47.07 -6.50
N GLU A 3 -4.42 -46.53 -6.73
CA GLU A 3 -4.68 -45.12 -7.00
C GLU A 3 -4.30 -44.28 -5.79
N SER A 4 -3.25 -43.47 -5.95
CA SER A 4 -2.87 -42.42 -5.01
C SER A 4 -4.01 -41.43 -4.89
N GLN A 5 -4.78 -41.51 -3.81
CA GLN A 5 -5.84 -40.57 -3.50
C GLN A 5 -5.28 -39.14 -3.53
N ASP A 6 -5.85 -38.32 -4.42
CA ASP A 6 -5.36 -37.01 -4.79
C ASP A 6 -5.50 -36.06 -3.58
N ILE A 7 -4.38 -35.77 -2.92
CA ILE A 7 -4.26 -35.02 -1.66
C ILE A 7 -4.99 -33.66 -1.73
N ARG A 8 -5.14 -33.10 -2.93
CA ARG A 8 -5.86 -31.86 -3.19
C ARG A 8 -7.36 -31.95 -2.86
N SER A 9 -7.98 -33.10 -3.05
CA SER A 9 -9.41 -33.32 -2.78
C SER A 9 -9.75 -33.30 -1.28
N ILE A 10 -8.79 -33.71 -0.44
CA ILE A 10 -8.92 -33.73 1.04
C ILE A 10 -8.90 -32.30 1.61
N LEU A 11 -8.24 -31.37 0.91
CA LEU A 11 -8.08 -29.98 1.37
C LEU A 11 -9.25 -29.08 0.96
N THR A 12 -9.95 -29.39 -0.14
CA THR A 12 -11.05 -28.57 -0.68
C THR A 12 -12.44 -29.02 -0.23
N SER A 13 -12.57 -30.24 0.28
CA SER A 13 -13.84 -30.83 0.75
C SER A 13 -14.27 -30.38 2.14
N LYS A 14 -13.41 -29.70 2.91
CA LYS A 14 -13.79 -29.16 4.22
C LYS A 14 -14.64 -27.90 4.04
N SER A 15 -15.94 -28.01 4.36
CA SER A 15 -16.85 -26.87 4.37
C SER A 15 -16.36 -25.81 5.37
N ARG A 16 -16.16 -24.59 4.87
CA ARG A 16 -15.82 -23.45 5.72
C ARG A 16 -17.11 -22.83 6.27
N ALA A 17 -17.07 -22.40 7.53
CA ALA A 17 -18.17 -21.65 8.13
C ALA A 17 -18.42 -20.37 7.32
N LYS A 18 -19.61 -20.22 6.74
CA LYS A 18 -20.04 -18.97 6.09
C LYS A 18 -20.48 -18.00 7.18
N VAL A 19 -19.79 -16.88 7.28
CA VAL A 19 -20.16 -15.77 8.17
C VAL A 19 -21.22 -14.93 7.47
N ASN A 20 -22.28 -14.55 8.19
CA ASN A 20 -23.33 -13.69 7.64
C ASN A 20 -22.78 -12.27 7.39
N PRO A 21 -23.19 -11.61 6.30
CA PRO A 21 -22.78 -10.24 6.02
C PRO A 21 -23.29 -9.29 7.13
N ARG A 22 -22.44 -8.34 7.51
CA ARG A 22 -22.77 -7.30 8.50
C ARG A 22 -23.68 -6.26 7.85
N ASP A 23 -24.74 -5.88 8.55
CA ASP A 23 -25.66 -4.83 8.11
C ASP A 23 -24.95 -3.46 8.16
N THR A 24 -24.92 -2.74 7.04
CA THR A 24 -24.23 -1.45 6.85
C THR A 24 -25.19 -0.27 6.76
N SER A 25 -26.43 -0.44 7.22
CA SER A 25 -27.46 0.61 7.12
C SER A 25 -27.14 1.81 8.03
N LEU A 26 -26.84 2.97 7.44
CA LEU A 26 -26.64 4.24 8.13
C LEU A 26 -27.96 4.72 8.73
N ARG A 27 -28.08 4.75 10.06
CA ARG A 27 -29.22 5.36 10.76
C ARG A 27 -29.17 6.88 10.56
N SER A 28 -30.08 7.42 9.76
CA SER A 28 -30.31 8.87 9.64
C SER A 28 -30.95 9.39 10.93
N MET A 29 -30.15 10.01 11.79
CA MET A 29 -30.67 10.80 12.91
C MET A 29 -31.08 12.18 12.38
N GLN A 30 -32.35 12.32 12.02
CA GLN A 30 -33.01 13.61 11.78
C GLN A 30 -33.75 14.06 13.04
N GLN A 31 -33.17 14.99 13.79
CA GLN A 31 -33.82 15.93 14.73
C GLN A 31 -32.92 17.18 14.75
N LYS A 32 -33.22 18.35 14.16
CA LYS A 32 -34.36 19.29 14.23
C LYS A 32 -34.33 20.23 15.45
N GLU A 33 -33.60 21.35 15.35
CA GLU A 33 -33.78 22.64 16.08
C GLU A 33 -33.25 23.75 15.12
N GLN A 34 -34.06 24.61 14.46
CA GLN A 34 -34.63 25.92 14.90
C GLN A 34 -33.65 26.76 15.74
N SER A 35 -33.35 28.05 15.54
CA SER A 35 -33.65 29.12 14.56
C SER A 35 -32.92 30.37 15.09
N GLU A 36 -32.30 31.21 14.24
CA GLU A 36 -32.29 32.69 14.37
C GLU A 36 -31.56 33.37 13.18
N PRO A 37 -32.01 34.55 12.69
CA PRO A 37 -31.42 35.24 11.55
C PRO A 37 -30.51 36.40 12.00
N LEU A 38 -29.29 36.48 11.47
CA LEU A 38 -28.44 37.66 11.63
C LEU A 38 -27.78 38.06 10.31
N GLU A 39 -28.19 39.25 9.87
CA GLU A 39 -27.44 40.28 9.16
C GLU A 39 -26.70 39.95 7.85
N THR A 40 -27.27 40.54 6.81
CA THR A 40 -26.78 40.75 5.45
C THR A 40 -25.44 41.49 5.46
N GLU A 41 -24.33 40.76 5.37
CA GLU A 41 -23.09 41.27 4.80
C GLU A 41 -23.07 40.85 3.33
N GLU A 42 -22.93 41.84 2.44
CA GLU A 42 -22.87 41.70 1.00
C GLU A 42 -21.70 40.78 0.61
N PHE A 43 -21.97 39.48 0.49
CA PHE A 43 -21.16 38.59 -0.30
C PHE A 43 -21.27 39.07 -1.74
N VAL A 44 -20.19 39.68 -2.24
CA VAL A 44 -19.96 39.85 -3.67
C VAL A 44 -19.97 38.45 -4.26
N ASP A 45 -21.13 38.09 -4.79
CA ASP A 45 -21.44 36.87 -5.52
C ASP A 45 -20.58 36.88 -6.80
N SER A 46 -19.32 36.50 -6.63
CA SER A 46 -18.54 35.95 -7.73
C SER A 46 -19.18 34.61 -8.03
N GLN A 47 -20.20 34.64 -8.89
CA GLN A 47 -20.79 33.45 -9.50
C GLN A 47 -19.75 32.81 -10.41
N SER A 48 -18.69 32.23 -9.85
CA SER A 48 -18.10 31.04 -10.44
C SER A 48 -19.19 29.99 -10.35
N SER A 49 -19.77 29.62 -11.49
CA SER A 49 -20.61 28.44 -11.54
C SER A 49 -19.82 27.27 -10.91
N PRO A 50 -20.47 26.35 -10.19
CA PRO A 50 -19.79 25.18 -9.64
C PRO A 50 -19.02 24.41 -10.74
N ASP A 51 -19.49 24.49 -11.98
CA ASP A 51 -18.80 23.95 -13.16
C ASP A 51 -17.46 24.61 -13.49
N SER A 52 -17.31 25.92 -13.22
CA SER A 52 -16.05 26.66 -13.42
C SER A 52 -15.00 26.28 -12.38
N GLU A 53 -15.40 26.07 -11.13
CA GLU A 53 -14.48 25.63 -10.06
C GLU A 53 -14.04 24.18 -10.27
N LEU A 54 -14.96 23.29 -10.69
CA LEU A 54 -14.62 21.91 -11.03
C LEU A 54 -13.64 21.82 -12.19
N GLN A 55 -13.79 22.66 -13.22
CA GLN A 55 -12.83 22.72 -14.32
C GLN A 55 -11.45 23.20 -13.88
N GLN A 56 -11.37 24.18 -12.97
CA GLN A 56 -10.10 24.65 -12.42
C GLN A 56 -9.39 23.56 -11.61
N LEU A 57 -10.12 22.85 -10.75
CA LEU A 57 -9.58 21.74 -9.95
C LEU A 57 -9.13 20.57 -10.83
N GLN A 58 -9.87 20.27 -11.91
CA GLN A 58 -9.49 19.22 -12.86
C GLN A 58 -8.20 19.59 -13.59
N ASN A 59 -8.08 20.84 -14.05
CA ASN A 59 -6.85 21.33 -14.70
C ASN A 59 -5.65 21.31 -13.75
N GLU A 60 -5.84 21.64 -12.47
CA GLU A 60 -4.78 21.55 -11.46
C GLU A 60 -4.38 20.09 -11.21
N LEU A 61 -5.36 19.19 -11.07
CA LEU A 61 -5.11 17.76 -10.87
C LEU A 61 -4.31 17.14 -12.03
N ASP A 62 -4.58 17.54 -13.26
CA ASP A 62 -3.88 17.05 -14.46
C ASP A 62 -2.39 17.48 -14.49
N THR A 63 -1.99 18.47 -13.70
CA THR A 63 -0.57 18.86 -13.55
C THR A 63 0.18 18.04 -12.49
N LEU A 64 -0.54 17.33 -11.63
CA LEU A 64 0.02 16.58 -10.52
C LEU A 64 0.32 15.13 -10.92
N PRO A 65 1.30 14.48 -10.27
CA PRO A 65 1.62 13.09 -10.56
C PRO A 65 0.46 12.16 -10.16
N GLU A 66 0.05 11.30 -11.10
CA GLU A 66 -0.95 10.27 -10.83
C GLU A 66 -0.37 9.13 -9.98
N ILE A 67 -1.15 8.67 -9.01
CA ILE A 67 -0.75 7.59 -8.11
C ILE A 67 -1.04 6.23 -8.77
N GLY A 68 0.00 5.42 -8.91
CA GLY A 68 -0.10 4.07 -9.45
C GLY A 68 -0.71 3.04 -8.48
N LYS A 69 -0.72 1.77 -8.91
CA LYS A 69 -1.18 0.65 -8.07
C LYS A 69 -0.22 0.42 -6.90
N ARG A 70 -0.77 0.06 -5.74
CA ARG A 70 0.01 -0.26 -4.54
C ARG A 70 0.95 -1.45 -4.74
N LEU A 71 2.22 -1.28 -4.37
CA LEU A 71 3.25 -2.33 -4.43
C LEU A 71 3.38 -3.08 -3.09
N ALA A 72 3.39 -4.41 -3.12
CA ALA A 72 3.59 -5.24 -1.94
C ALA A 72 5.09 -5.53 -1.70
N ILE A 73 5.74 -4.71 -0.87
CA ILE A 73 7.18 -4.82 -0.61
C ILE A 73 7.47 -5.53 0.72
N HIS A 74 8.37 -6.50 0.69
CA HIS A 74 8.86 -7.20 1.88
C HIS A 74 10.34 -6.87 2.12
N LEU A 75 10.59 -6.11 3.18
CA LEU A 75 11.93 -5.69 3.58
C LEU A 75 12.50 -6.61 4.66
N GLU A 76 13.82 -6.60 4.78
CA GLU A 76 14.50 -7.21 5.92
C GLU A 76 14.17 -6.44 7.21
N LYS A 77 14.09 -7.13 8.34
CA LYS A 77 13.62 -6.54 9.61
C LYS A 77 14.39 -5.28 10.00
N GLY A 78 15.72 -5.30 9.92
CA GLY A 78 16.56 -4.14 10.22
C GLY A 78 16.29 -2.98 9.26
N VAL A 79 16.40 -3.26 7.95
CA VAL A 79 16.18 -2.27 6.90
C VAL A 79 14.78 -1.64 6.96
N ARG A 80 13.74 -2.40 7.33
CA ARG A 80 12.39 -1.86 7.52
C ARG A 80 12.36 -0.82 8.65
N GLY A 81 13.00 -1.12 9.78
CA GLY A 81 13.06 -0.19 10.91
C GLY A 81 13.78 1.09 10.53
N ASP A 82 14.94 0.95 9.87
CA ASP A 82 15.74 2.09 9.43
C ASP A 82 14.98 2.96 8.42
N LEU A 83 14.30 2.34 7.46
CA LEU A 83 13.49 3.06 6.46
C LEU A 83 12.35 3.82 7.11
N LEU A 84 11.59 3.18 8.01
CA LEU A 84 10.48 3.86 8.70
C LEU A 84 10.98 5.02 9.53
N ARG A 85 12.10 4.86 10.25
CA ARG A 85 12.69 5.96 11.02
C ARG A 85 13.08 7.15 10.13
N LEU A 86 13.75 6.89 8.99
CA LEU A 86 14.09 7.94 8.03
C LEU A 86 12.85 8.64 7.45
N CYS A 87 11.78 7.88 7.21
CA CYS A 87 10.52 8.43 6.71
C CYS A 87 9.83 9.29 7.77
N ASP A 88 9.78 8.81 9.01
CA ASP A 88 9.16 9.52 10.14
C ASP A 88 9.91 10.83 10.46
N GLU A 89 11.25 10.80 10.44
CA GLU A 89 12.10 11.98 10.69
C GLU A 89 11.92 13.07 9.62
N ALA A 90 11.66 12.68 8.38
CA ALA A 90 11.51 13.60 7.25
C ALA A 90 10.05 13.88 6.87
N GLU A 91 9.08 13.34 7.62
CA GLU A 91 7.63 13.43 7.34
C GLU A 91 7.25 12.99 5.91
N ILE A 92 7.95 11.99 5.38
CA ILE A 92 7.71 11.41 4.05
C ILE A 92 7.15 10.00 4.16
N THR A 93 6.59 9.50 3.05
CA THR A 93 6.13 8.12 2.95
C THR A 93 7.21 7.22 2.36
N PRO A 94 7.24 5.91 2.71
CA PRO A 94 8.16 4.96 2.08
C PRO A 94 8.02 4.93 0.55
N GLU A 95 6.81 5.13 0.03
CA GLU A 95 6.52 5.19 -1.41
C GLU A 95 7.24 6.37 -2.07
N THR A 96 7.07 7.58 -1.54
CA THR A 96 7.71 8.80 -2.06
C THR A 96 9.23 8.74 -1.93
N PHE A 97 9.75 8.14 -0.85
CA PHE A 97 11.19 7.89 -0.70
C PHE A 97 11.73 6.99 -1.82
N ILE A 98 11.02 5.91 -2.16
CA ILE A 98 11.42 5.00 -3.23
C ILE A 98 11.36 5.69 -4.59
N GLU A 99 10.32 6.49 -4.86
CA GLU A 99 10.20 7.27 -6.10
C GLU A 99 11.38 8.23 -6.27
N ALA A 100 11.68 9.01 -5.22
CA ALA A 100 12.82 9.93 -5.21
C ALA A 100 14.15 9.19 -5.40
N ALA A 101 14.34 8.05 -4.72
CA ALA A 101 15.54 7.24 -4.86
C ALA A 101 15.71 6.72 -6.29
N VAL A 102 14.63 6.24 -6.93
CA VAL A 102 14.66 5.76 -8.32
C VAL A 102 15.00 6.92 -9.28
N ALA A 103 14.38 8.08 -9.11
CA ALA A 103 14.69 9.27 -9.91
C ALA A 103 16.17 9.68 -9.79
N MET A 104 16.73 9.67 -8.57
CA MET A 104 18.15 9.97 -8.37
C MET A 104 19.09 8.95 -9.03
N LEU A 105 18.72 7.67 -9.03
CA LEU A 105 19.52 6.62 -9.66
C LEU A 105 19.47 6.70 -11.19
N GLN A 106 18.41 7.24 -11.78
CA GLN A 106 18.35 7.48 -13.22
C GLN A 106 19.34 8.56 -13.65
N ASN A 107 19.53 9.58 -12.81
CA ASN A 107 20.47 10.68 -13.08
C ASN A 107 21.95 10.30 -12.85
N ASN A 108 22.21 9.23 -12.08
CA ASN A 108 23.56 8.82 -11.69
C ASN A 108 23.85 7.34 -12.00
N PRO A 109 24.30 7.02 -13.23
CA PRO A 109 24.44 5.62 -13.67
C PRO A 109 25.47 4.82 -12.87
N GLY A 110 26.57 5.44 -12.43
CA GLY A 110 27.59 4.74 -11.62
C GLY A 110 27.10 4.36 -10.22
N LEU A 111 26.20 5.15 -9.62
CA LEU A 111 25.57 4.79 -8.35
C LEU A 111 24.54 3.68 -8.56
N LYS A 112 23.78 3.75 -9.65
CA LYS A 112 22.80 2.72 -10.05
C LYS A 112 23.43 1.34 -10.17
N GLU A 113 24.59 1.23 -10.82
CA GLU A 113 25.27 -0.06 -10.97
C GLU A 113 25.66 -0.67 -9.62
N LYS A 114 26.26 0.13 -8.72
CA LYS A 114 26.62 -0.30 -7.36
C LYS A 114 25.40 -0.76 -6.55
N VAL A 115 24.29 -0.03 -6.65
CA VAL A 115 23.03 -0.40 -5.98
C VAL A 115 22.48 -1.72 -6.52
N LEU A 116 22.57 -1.95 -7.84
CA LEU A 116 22.14 -3.20 -8.46
C LEU A 116 23.00 -4.40 -8.02
N GLU A 117 24.32 -4.23 -7.95
CA GLU A 117 25.23 -5.28 -7.45
C GLU A 117 24.92 -5.67 -6.00
N ASP A 118 24.71 -4.69 -5.11
CA ASP A 118 24.32 -4.96 -3.72
C ASP A 118 22.94 -5.65 -3.66
N ALA A 119 21.98 -5.20 -4.46
CA ALA A 119 20.65 -5.78 -4.52
C ALA A 119 20.68 -7.27 -4.96
N ILE A 120 21.50 -7.61 -5.97
CA ILE A 120 21.71 -8.99 -6.42
C ILE A 120 22.31 -9.82 -5.28
N THR A 121 23.33 -9.30 -4.60
CA THR A 121 23.98 -9.97 -3.47
C THR A 121 23.00 -10.24 -2.32
N ARG A 122 22.16 -9.26 -1.98
CA ARG A 122 21.09 -9.42 -0.97
C ARG A 122 20.05 -10.47 -1.38
N LEU A 123 19.68 -10.52 -2.65
CA LEU A 123 18.74 -11.52 -3.16
C LEU A 123 19.30 -12.95 -2.99
N GLN A 124 20.58 -13.16 -3.31
CA GLN A 124 21.24 -14.44 -3.13
C GLN A 124 21.25 -14.87 -1.65
N LYS A 125 21.59 -13.94 -0.73
CA LYS A 125 21.52 -14.19 0.71
C LYS A 125 20.12 -14.61 1.17
N ARG A 126 19.07 -13.93 0.68
CA ARG A 126 17.66 -14.27 0.97
C ARG A 126 17.29 -15.67 0.48
N LYS A 127 17.68 -16.04 -0.75
CA LYS A 127 17.45 -17.39 -1.29
C LYS A 127 18.10 -18.45 -0.43
N ARG A 128 19.38 -18.25 -0.06
CA ARG A 128 20.12 -19.17 0.82
C ARG A 128 19.45 -19.32 2.19
N ALA A 129 19.02 -18.21 2.80
CA ALA A 129 18.30 -18.26 4.06
C ALA A 129 16.97 -19.05 3.97
N GLY A 130 16.26 -18.93 2.85
CA GLY A 130 15.06 -19.73 2.58
C GLY A 130 15.33 -21.23 2.51
N VAL A 131 16.40 -21.63 1.82
CA VAL A 131 16.84 -23.04 1.75
C VAL A 131 17.19 -23.56 3.13
N ILE A 132 18.01 -22.82 3.88
CA ILE A 132 18.41 -23.22 5.25
C ILE A 132 17.19 -23.41 6.15
N ARG A 133 16.23 -22.46 6.14
CA ARG A 133 14.98 -22.59 6.91
C ARG A 133 14.19 -23.85 6.55
N ARG A 134 14.10 -24.17 5.25
CA ARG A 134 13.43 -25.39 4.78
C ARG A 134 14.15 -26.64 5.27
N THR A 135 15.49 -26.67 5.17
CA THR A 135 16.30 -27.82 5.63
C THR A 135 16.17 -28.01 7.13
N ILE A 136 16.22 -26.95 7.93
CA ILE A 136 15.99 -27.01 9.38
C ILE A 136 14.63 -27.63 9.69
N ALA A 137 13.56 -27.15 9.03
CA ALA A 137 12.21 -27.67 9.25
C ALA A 137 12.08 -29.16 8.85
N MET A 138 12.82 -29.60 7.82
CA MET A 138 12.87 -31.03 7.44
C MET A 138 13.60 -31.85 8.50
N VAL A 139 14.79 -31.44 8.93
CA VAL A 139 15.57 -32.17 9.93
C VAL A 139 14.83 -32.27 11.27
N GLN A 140 14.21 -31.17 11.72
CA GLN A 140 13.39 -31.13 12.94
C GLN A 140 12.18 -32.06 12.91
N LYS A 141 11.73 -32.51 11.73
CA LYS A 141 10.62 -33.46 11.61
C LYS A 141 11.06 -34.90 11.90
N TYR A 142 12.34 -35.21 11.71
CA TYR A 142 12.91 -36.56 11.85
C TYR A 142 13.70 -36.74 13.16
N ILE A 143 13.81 -35.68 13.95
CA ILE A 143 14.30 -35.70 15.35
C ILE A 143 13.07 -35.67 16.24
#